data_AF-S4PFT7-F1
#
_entry.id   AF-S4PFT7-F1
#
_cell.length_a   1.000
_cell.length_b   1.000
_cell.length_c   1.000
_cell.angle_alpha   90.00
_cell.angle_beta   90.00
_cell.angle_gamma   90.00
#
_symmetry.space_group_name_H-M   'P 1'
#
loop_
_entity.id
_entity.type
_entity.pdbx_description
1 polymer ?
#
loop_
_entity_poly.entity_id
_entity_poly.type
_entity_poly.pdbx_seq_one_letter_code
_entity_poly.pdbx_strand_id
1 'polypeptide(L)'
;MHDIAHVVVDNVQFMLGMGEEREGDRYMRQDAVIAAFRTFATARHCHVTLVMHPRKERDTEDLSTSSIFGSAKASQEADNVLIIQDKRLTAVRGKKYLQVAKNRYSGDLGIVPLDFDKDSLSYQSKKKTKIKQDEPE
;
A
#
# COMPACT_ATOMS: atom_id res chain seq x y z
N MET A 1 12.31 -0.78 28.10
CA MET A 1 11.15 -1.38 27.41
C MET A 1 10.58 -0.29 26.52
N HIS A 2 10.56 -0.48 25.19
CA HIS A 2 10.07 0.56 24.27
C HIS A 2 8.57 0.36 24.03
N ASP A 3 7.80 1.43 24.16
CA ASP A 3 6.36 1.46 23.89
C ASP A 3 6.13 1.70 22.39
N ILE A 4 6.31 0.65 21.59
CA ILE A 4 6.27 0.73 20.13
C ILE A 4 4.81 0.63 19.68
N ALA A 5 4.26 1.76 19.21
CA ALA A 5 2.88 1.84 18.72
C ALA A 5 2.73 1.47 17.22
N HIS A 6 3.81 1.52 16.44
CA HIS A 6 3.77 1.28 14.99
C HIS A 6 5.00 0.53 14.49
N VAL A 7 4.78 -0.54 13.75
CA VAL A 7 5.81 -1.33 13.06
C VAL A 7 5.59 -1.24 11.55
N VAL A 8 6.65 -0.96 10.80
CA VAL A 8 6.66 -1.00 9.33
C VAL A 8 7.56 -2.14 8.87
N VAL A 9 7.03 -3.00 7.99
CA VAL A 9 7.72 -4.18 7.46
C VAL A 9 7.85 -4.05 5.94
N ASP A 10 9.08 -4.02 5.44
CA ASP A 10 9.41 -3.88 4.01
C ASP A 10 10.60 -4.81 3.66
N ASN A 11 10.46 -5.88 2.86
CA ASN A 11 9.24 -6.45 2.28
C ASN A 11 9.18 -7.96 2.58
N VAL A 12 7.99 -8.47 2.93
CA VAL A 12 7.72 -9.89 3.23
C VAL A 12 8.15 -10.82 2.09
N GLN A 13 8.08 -10.37 0.83
CA GLN A 13 8.48 -11.16 -0.34
C GLN A 13 9.96 -11.56 -0.30
N PHE A 14 10.83 -10.69 0.24
CA PHE A 14 12.27 -10.96 0.42
C PHE A 14 12.53 -11.81 1.67
N MET A 15 11.81 -11.54 2.75
CA MET A 15 11.94 -12.31 4.00
C MET A 15 11.63 -13.80 3.82
N LEU A 16 10.73 -14.12 2.89
CA LEU A 16 10.33 -15.50 2.58
C LEU A 16 11.14 -16.14 1.43
N GLY A 17 12.01 -15.37 0.75
CA GLY A 17 12.73 -15.79 -0.45
C GLY A 17 14.11 -16.40 -0.22
N MET A 18 14.52 -16.65 1.02
CA MET A 18 15.89 -17.09 1.35
C MET A 18 16.10 -18.61 1.36
N GLY A 19 15.22 -19.42 0.75
CA GLY A 19 15.36 -20.88 0.71
C GLY A 19 15.01 -21.50 -0.65
N GLU A 20 15.75 -22.56 -1.02
CA GLU A 20 15.47 -23.43 -2.18
C GLU A 20 14.24 -24.32 -1.93
N GLU A 21 13.07 -23.72 -1.76
CA GLU A 21 11.84 -24.46 -1.43
C GLU A 21 10.81 -24.42 -2.57
N ARG A 22 9.92 -25.42 -2.59
CA ARG A 22 8.86 -25.56 -3.59
C ARG A 22 7.88 -24.38 -3.52
N GLU A 23 7.38 -23.95 -4.67
CA GLU A 23 6.49 -22.77 -4.79
C GLU A 23 5.26 -22.80 -3.86
N GLY A 24 4.72 -23.99 -3.55
CA GLY A 24 3.57 -24.15 -2.65
C GLY A 24 3.85 -23.77 -1.19
N ASP A 25 5.04 -24.11 -0.67
CA ASP A 25 5.41 -23.86 0.72
C ASP A 25 5.59 -22.36 1.00
N ARG A 26 6.00 -21.60 -0.03
CA ARG A 26 6.20 -20.15 0.05
C ARG A 26 4.89 -19.41 0.37
N TYR A 27 3.78 -19.76 -0.30
CA TYR A 27 2.49 -19.09 -0.06
C TYR A 27 1.91 -19.45 1.31
N MET A 28 2.04 -20.71 1.73
CA MET A 28 1.60 -21.11 3.08
C MET A 28 2.39 -20.40 4.18
N ARG A 29 3.70 -20.24 4.00
CA ARG A 29 4.54 -19.45 4.93
C ARG A 29 4.16 -17.98 4.94
N GLN A 30 3.86 -17.41 3.77
CA GLN A 30 3.37 -16.03 3.69
C GLN A 30 2.07 -15.85 4.48
N ASP A 31 1.12 -16.77 4.32
CA ASP A 31 -0.14 -16.76 5.05
C ASP A 31 0.06 -16.89 6.56
N ALA A 32 0.97 -17.76 6.99
CA ALA A 32 1.34 -17.91 8.39
C ALA A 32 1.94 -16.62 8.97
N VAL A 33 2.83 -15.95 8.23
CA VAL A 33 3.41 -14.66 8.62
C VAL A 33 2.34 -13.57 8.71
N ILE A 34 1.44 -13.48 7.74
CA ILE A 34 0.32 -12.53 7.74
C ILE A 34 -0.59 -12.76 8.96
N ALA A 35 -0.94 -14.02 9.24
CA ALA A 35 -1.75 -14.38 10.41
C ALA A 35 -1.05 -14.02 11.73
N ALA A 36 0.28 -14.21 11.80
CA ALA A 36 1.07 -13.81 12.95
C ALA A 36 1.06 -12.29 13.14
N PHE A 37 1.21 -11.50 12.07
CA PHE A 37 1.11 -10.03 12.14
C PHE A 37 -0.27 -9.56 12.59
N ARG A 38 -1.35 -10.17 12.09
CA ARG A 38 -2.72 -9.86 12.54
C ARG A 38 -2.89 -10.10 14.04
N THR A 39 -2.42 -11.25 14.51
CA THR A 39 -2.47 -11.64 15.92
C THR A 39 -1.65 -10.68 16.77
N PHE A 40 -0.45 -10.34 16.33
CA PHE A 40 0.43 -9.39 17.00
C PHE A 40 -0.20 -8.00 17.12
N ALA A 41 -0.72 -7.45 16.02
CA ALA A 41 -1.36 -6.13 16.01
C ALA A 41 -2.50 -6.05 17.01
N THR A 42 -3.32 -7.10 17.07
CA THR A 42 -4.46 -7.21 18.00
C THR A 42 -4.01 -7.37 19.45
N ALA A 43 -3.08 -8.29 19.71
CA ALA A 43 -2.65 -8.63 21.07
C ALA A 43 -1.78 -7.57 21.72
N ARG A 44 -1.07 -6.76 20.92
CA ARG A 44 -0.15 -5.72 21.40
C ARG A 44 -0.65 -4.31 21.17
N HIS A 45 -1.86 -4.15 20.65
CA HIS A 45 -2.41 -2.83 20.27
C HIS A 45 -1.43 -2.01 19.42
N CYS A 46 -0.73 -2.69 18.51
CA CYS A 46 0.30 -2.08 17.68
C CYS A 46 -0.22 -1.98 16.23
N HIS A 47 -0.04 -0.82 15.61
CA HIS A 47 -0.31 -0.67 14.19
C HIS A 47 0.79 -1.36 13.40
N VAL A 48 0.43 -2.17 12.40
CA VAL A 48 1.40 -2.82 11.52
C VAL A 48 1.14 -2.37 10.08
N THR A 49 2.13 -1.76 9.46
CA THR A 49 2.12 -1.46 8.02
C THR A 49 3.03 -2.45 7.31
N LEU A 50 2.43 -3.20 6.38
CA LEU A 50 3.14 -4.17 5.57
C LEU A 50 3.25 -3.69 4.13
N VAL A 51 4.48 -3.59 3.61
CA VAL A 51 4.75 -3.34 2.20
C VAL A 51 4.76 -4.67 1.46
N MET A 52 3.96 -4.77 0.39
CA MET A 52 3.90 -5.95 -0.48
C MET A 52 4.06 -5.52 -1.93
N HIS A 53 4.82 -6.30 -2.70
CA HIS A 53 4.91 -6.10 -4.14
C HIS A 53 3.72 -6.72 -4.85
N PRO A 54 3.24 -6.09 -5.95
CA PRO A 54 2.27 -6.73 -6.81
C PRO A 54 2.90 -7.90 -7.56
N ARG A 55 2.07 -8.82 -8.04
CA ARG A 55 2.45 -9.77 -9.09
C ARG A 55 2.70 -9.02 -10.39
N LYS A 56 3.39 -9.65 -11.34
CA LYS A 56 3.52 -9.09 -12.69
C LYS A 56 2.13 -8.97 -13.31
N GLU A 57 1.72 -7.75 -13.63
CA GLU A 57 0.51 -7.45 -14.41
C GLU A 57 0.92 -6.79 -15.72
N ARG A 58 -0.02 -6.62 -16.65
CA ARG A 58 0.21 -5.85 -17.87
C ARG A 58 0.36 -4.38 -17.51
N ASP A 59 1.33 -3.69 -18.10
CA ASP A 59 1.62 -2.28 -17.79
C ASP A 59 0.40 -1.36 -17.98
N THR A 60 -0.55 -1.72 -18.84
CA THR A 60 -1.74 -0.92 -19.12
C THR A 60 -2.85 -1.04 -18.09
N GLU A 61 -2.83 -2.05 -17.23
CA GLU A 61 -3.91 -2.35 -16.28
C GLU A 61 -3.64 -1.73 -14.92
N ASP A 62 -4.70 -1.20 -14.31
CA ASP A 62 -4.62 -0.70 -12.93
C ASP A 62 -4.44 -1.86 -11.96
N LEU A 63 -3.57 -1.66 -10.97
CA LEU A 63 -3.41 -2.62 -9.90
C LEU A 63 -4.70 -2.73 -9.09
N SER A 64 -5.02 -3.94 -8.65
CA SER A 64 -6.19 -4.21 -7.80
C SER A 64 -5.77 -5.03 -6.58
N THR A 65 -6.70 -5.31 -5.67
CA THR A 65 -6.44 -6.20 -4.54
C THR A 65 -6.03 -7.61 -4.98
N SER A 66 -6.44 -8.06 -6.17
CA SER A 66 -6.00 -9.34 -6.76
C SER A 66 -4.61 -9.28 -7.40
N SER A 67 -4.04 -8.08 -7.54
CA SER A 67 -2.69 -7.89 -8.05
C SER A 67 -1.63 -8.03 -6.94
N ILE A 68 -2.02 -8.17 -5.66
CA ILE A 68 -1.08 -8.42 -4.57
C ILE A 68 -0.42 -9.78 -4.76
N PHE A 69 0.92 -9.84 -4.69
CA PHE A 69 1.64 -11.11 -4.83
C PHE A 69 1.46 -11.99 -3.59
N GLY A 70 1.03 -13.23 -3.81
CA GLY A 70 0.74 -14.18 -2.75
C GLY A 70 -0.66 -14.75 -2.85
N SER A 71 -1.15 -15.27 -1.74
CA SER A 71 -2.55 -15.64 -1.59
C SER A 71 -3.43 -14.41 -1.31
N ALA A 72 -4.76 -14.61 -1.29
CA ALA A 72 -5.72 -13.58 -0.86
C ALA A 72 -5.67 -13.26 0.64
N LYS A 73 -4.91 -14.00 1.46
CA LYS A 73 -4.88 -13.86 2.92
C LYS A 73 -4.49 -12.43 3.36
N ALA A 74 -3.52 -11.82 2.68
CA ALA A 74 -3.06 -10.47 2.98
C ALA A 74 -4.20 -9.44 2.93
N SER A 75 -4.95 -9.41 1.83
CA SER A 75 -6.04 -8.46 1.64
C SER A 75 -7.25 -8.79 2.51
N GLN A 76 -7.47 -10.05 2.87
CA GLN A 76 -8.54 -10.47 3.79
C GLN A 76 -8.26 -10.01 5.24
N GLU A 77 -7.04 -10.24 5.74
CA GLU A 77 -6.63 -9.94 7.12
C GLU A 77 -6.37 -8.45 7.35
N ALA A 78 -5.94 -7.70 6.33
CA ALA A 78 -5.67 -6.28 6.44
C ALA A 78 -6.94 -5.47 6.74
N ASP A 79 -6.84 -4.47 7.63
CA ASP A 79 -7.94 -3.52 7.85
C ASP A 79 -8.00 -2.46 6.75
N ASN A 80 -6.83 -2.06 6.23
CA ASN A 80 -6.70 -1.12 5.13
C ASN A 80 -5.83 -1.71 4.02
N VAL A 81 -6.19 -1.46 2.76
CA VAL A 81 -5.35 -1.79 1.60
C VAL A 81 -5.17 -0.51 0.80
N LEU A 82 -3.91 -0.08 0.71
CA LEU A 82 -3.50 1.12 -0.02
C LEU A 82 -2.64 0.70 -1.20
N ILE A 83 -2.97 1.17 -2.40
CA ILE A 83 -2.26 0.82 -3.63
C ILE A 83 -1.69 2.08 -4.24
N ILE A 84 -0.37 2.10 -4.49
CA ILE A 84 0.26 3.17 -5.25
C ILE A 84 0.11 2.85 -6.74
N GLN A 85 -0.64 3.69 -7.44
CA GLN A 85 -0.85 3.59 -8.88
C GLN A 85 0.07 4.59 -9.58
N ASP A 86 0.78 4.16 -10.63
CA ASP A 86 1.64 5.04 -11.44
C ASP A 86 1.23 5.01 -12.91
N LYS A 87 0.38 5.97 -13.30
CA LYS A 87 -0.06 6.11 -14.71
C LYS A 87 0.87 6.94 -15.57
N ARG A 88 1.97 7.46 -15.03
CA ARG A 88 2.86 8.38 -15.79
C ARG A 88 3.51 7.71 -17.00
N LEU A 89 3.63 6.38 -16.97
CA LEU A 89 4.20 5.58 -18.06
C LEU A 89 3.17 5.15 -19.11
N THR A 90 1.87 5.20 -18.78
CA THR A 90 0.81 4.59 -19.59
C THR A 90 -0.16 5.61 -20.18
N ALA A 91 -0.19 6.83 -19.66
CA ALA A 91 -1.03 7.91 -20.15
C ALA A 91 -0.27 9.24 -20.24
N VAL A 92 -0.50 10.00 -21.31
CA VAL A 92 0.13 11.32 -21.58
C VAL A 92 -0.11 12.32 -20.44
N ARG A 93 -1.24 12.23 -19.76
CA ARG A 93 -1.58 13.03 -18.56
C ARG A 93 -1.66 12.18 -17.28
N GLY A 94 -1.02 11.02 -17.30
CA GLY A 94 -0.99 10.09 -16.20
C GLY A 94 -0.36 10.72 -14.95
N LYS A 95 -0.93 10.39 -13.80
CA LYS A 95 -0.45 10.87 -12.50
C LYS A 95 -0.19 9.68 -11.60
N LYS A 96 0.67 9.89 -10.61
CA LYS A 96 0.85 8.95 -9.50
C LYS A 96 -0.18 9.29 -8.41
N TYR A 97 -0.81 8.29 -7.84
CA TYR A 97 -1.79 8.48 -6.78
C TYR A 97 -1.83 7.28 -5.84
N LEU A 98 -2.24 7.52 -4.60
CA LEU A 98 -2.52 6.49 -3.61
C LEU A 98 -4.02 6.18 -3.66
N GLN A 99 -4.38 4.94 -3.95
CA GLN A 99 -5.74 4.45 -3.94
C GLN A 99 -6.03 3.75 -2.61
N VAL A 100 -7.12 4.12 -1.95
CA VAL A 100 -7.69 3.38 -0.83
C VAL A 100 -8.59 2.29 -1.42
N ALA A 101 -8.07 1.07 -1.51
CA ALA A 101 -8.78 -0.08 -2.07
C ALA A 101 -9.59 -0.85 -1.03
N LYS A 102 -9.24 -0.69 0.25
CA LYS A 102 -10.00 -1.21 1.40
C LYS A 102 -9.83 -0.29 2.60
N ASN A 103 -10.93 -0.06 3.31
CA ASN A 103 -10.97 0.60 4.61
C ASN A 103 -12.07 -0.10 5.43
N ARG A 104 -11.68 -0.91 6.42
CA ARG A 104 -12.64 -1.68 7.23
C ARG A 104 -13.40 -0.80 8.24
N TYR A 105 -12.85 0.36 8.63
CA TYR A 105 -13.45 1.17 9.68
C TYR A 105 -14.65 1.97 9.19
N SER A 106 -14.47 2.86 8.21
CA SER A 106 -15.58 3.66 7.66
C SER A 106 -16.15 3.12 6.36
N GLY A 107 -15.44 2.22 5.67
CA GLY A 107 -15.80 1.78 4.32
C GLY A 107 -15.44 2.77 3.21
N ASP A 108 -15.01 3.99 3.55
CA ASP A 108 -14.67 5.02 2.57
C ASP A 108 -13.49 4.60 1.70
N LEU A 109 -13.72 4.65 0.39
CA LEU A 109 -12.72 4.43 -0.64
C LEU A 109 -12.40 5.76 -1.34
N GLY A 110 -11.27 5.82 -2.04
CA GLY A 110 -10.91 7.03 -2.77
C GLY A 110 -9.50 7.03 -3.32
N ILE A 111 -9.13 8.17 -3.89
CA ILE A 111 -7.80 8.41 -4.45
C ILE A 111 -7.20 9.68 -3.85
N VAL A 112 -5.91 9.62 -3.53
CA VAL A 112 -5.11 10.74 -3.07
C VAL A 112 -4.03 11.01 -4.12
N PRO A 113 -4.13 12.11 -4.89
CA PRO A 113 -3.10 12.47 -5.85
C PRO A 113 -1.76 12.70 -5.15
N LEU A 114 -0.69 12.12 -5.69
CA LEU A 114 0.67 12.26 -5.16
C LEU A 114 1.50 13.14 -6.11
N ASP A 115 2.04 14.22 -5.58
CA ASP A 115 2.97 15.11 -6.30
C ASP A 115 4.36 14.97 -5.68
N PHE A 116 5.38 14.69 -6.50
CA PHE A 116 6.74 14.52 -6.00
C PHE A 116 7.42 15.88 -5.92
N ASP A 117 7.80 16.25 -4.70
CA ASP A 117 8.61 17.42 -4.45
C ASP A 117 10.10 17.04 -4.48
N LYS A 118 10.83 17.61 -5.44
CA LYS A 118 12.25 17.32 -5.63
C LYS A 118 13.12 17.91 -4.54
N ASP A 119 12.68 18.98 -3.90
CA ASP A 119 13.48 19.67 -2.89
C ASP A 119 13.43 18.90 -1.57
N SER A 120 12.26 18.37 -1.21
CA SER A 120 12.08 17.55 0.00
C SER A 120 12.25 16.05 -0.21
N LEU A 121 12.45 15.60 -1.46
CA LEU A 121 12.50 14.19 -1.85
C LEU A 121 11.31 13.36 -1.36
N SER A 122 10.12 13.98 -1.32
CA SER A 122 8.92 13.39 -0.72
C SER A 122 7.69 13.60 -1.60
N TYR A 123 6.69 12.75 -1.42
CA TYR A 123 5.38 12.95 -2.04
C TYR A 123 4.49 13.78 -1.13
N GLN A 124 3.82 14.77 -1.70
CA GLN A 124 2.81 15.58 -1.03
C GLN A 124 1.46 15.50 -1.74
N SER A 125 0.38 15.75 -0.99
CA SER A 125 -0.92 16.01 -1.61
C SER A 125 -0.86 17.33 -2.36
N LYS A 126 -1.55 17.43 -3.51
CA LYS A 126 -1.62 18.68 -4.26
C LYS A 126 -2.20 19.79 -3.36
N LYS A 127 -1.39 20.83 -3.10
CA LYS A 127 -1.88 22.04 -2.44
C LYS A 127 -3.04 22.59 -3.27
N LYS A 128 -4.22 22.77 -2.65
CA LYS A 128 -5.31 23.52 -3.29
C LYS A 128 -4.81 24.94 -3.48
N THR A 129 -4.55 25.35 -4.72
CA THR A 129 -4.26 26.75 -5.02
C THR A 129 -5.49 27.56 -4.59
N LYS A 130 -5.36 28.40 -3.55
CA LYS A 130 -6.40 29.38 -3.25
C LYS A 130 -6.47 30.31 -4.45
N ILE A 131 -7.55 30.22 -5.23
CA ILE A 131 -7.88 31.21 -6.25
C ILE A 131 -8.07 32.51 -5.46
N LYS A 132 -7.16 33.47 -5.61
CA LYS A 132 -7.43 34.85 -5.21
C LYS A 132 -8.61 35.29 -6.06
N GLN A 133 -9.75 35.53 -5.43
CA GLN A 133 -10.84 36.25 -6.07
C GLN A 133 -10.29 37.67 -6.31
N ASP A 134 -10.12 38.04 -7.56
CA ASP A 134 -9.88 39.43 -7.94
C ASP A 134 -11.12 40.23 -7.49
N GLU A 135 -10.92 41.17 -6.57
CA GLU A 135 -11.93 42.16 -6.21
C GLU A 135 -12.15 43.07 -7.43
N PRO A 136 -13.42 43.31 -7.85
CA PRO A 136 -13.69 44.30 -8.88
C PRO A 136 -13.49 45.71 -8.32
N GLU A 137 -12.83 46.57 -9.10
CA GLU A 137 -12.64 48.02 -8.84
C GLU A 137 -13.96 48.76 -8.57
#